data_AF-A0A3M1JX89-F1
#
_entry.id   AF-A0A3M1JX89-F1
#
_cell.length_a   1.000
_cell.length_b   1.000
_cell.length_c   1.000
_cell.angle_alpha   90.00
_cell.angle_beta   90.00
_cell.angle_gamma   90.00
#
_symmetry.space_group_name_H-M   'P 1'
#
loop_
_entity.id
_entity.type
_entity.pdbx_description
1 polymer ?
#
loop_
_entity_poly.entity_id
_entity_poly.type
_entity_poly.pdbx_seq_one_letter_code
_entity_poly.pdbx_strand_id
1 'polypeptide(L)'
;DAVDVMVRSLRAGHPLPIAIAMVGREMPDPIGTEFGMTADELTYGLDLETAMGNMAARVGQDDLALLVVAISIQSKTGGNLSEILSNLARVLRARFKMRRRIKAVSAEGRFSALGLSALPFIVFAGLMFASPNFYGEIWNEPMVRQGLGLALGLITVGNLIMFRMVNFRI
;
A
#
# COMPACT_ATOMS: atom_id res chain seq x y z
N ASP A 1 0.42 -14.64 -3.07
CA ASP A 1 0.80 -15.34 -4.31
C ASP A 1 1.97 -16.29 -4.10
N ALA A 2 3.22 -15.84 -3.94
CA ALA A 2 4.37 -16.73 -3.67
C ALA A 2 4.14 -17.66 -2.46
N VAL A 3 3.71 -17.10 -1.33
CA VAL A 3 3.36 -17.90 -0.13
C VAL A 3 2.22 -18.88 -0.40
N ASP A 4 1.26 -18.55 -1.28
CA ASP A 4 0.15 -19.45 -1.61
C ASP A 4 0.61 -20.62 -2.51
N VAL A 5 1.61 -20.42 -3.37
CA VAL A 5 2.29 -21.52 -4.09
C VAL A 5 2.99 -22.43 -3.09
N MET A 6 3.74 -21.87 -2.14
CA MET A 6 4.40 -22.66 -1.11
C MET A 6 3.42 -23.48 -0.27
N VAL A 7 2.32 -22.88 0.18
CA VAL A 7 1.26 -23.57 0.94
C VAL A 7 0.68 -24.73 0.14
N ARG A 8 0.43 -24.56 -1.16
CA ARG A 8 -0.08 -25.62 -2.03
C ARG A 8 0.94 -26.76 -2.16
N SER A 9 2.21 -26.44 -2.38
CA SER A 9 3.30 -27.43 -2.45
C SER A 9 3.45 -28.22 -1.14
N LEU A 10 3.42 -27.54 0.02
CA LEU A 10 3.52 -28.20 1.31
C LEU A 10 2.30 -29.09 1.61
N ARG A 11 1.09 -28.67 1.22
CA ARG A 11 -0.13 -29.49 1.37
C ARG A 11 -0.12 -30.73 0.47
N ALA A 12 0.59 -30.68 -0.65
CA ALA A 12 0.85 -31.86 -1.49
C ALA A 12 1.91 -32.80 -0.88
N GLY A 13 2.48 -32.45 0.28
CA GLY A 13 3.50 -33.25 0.98
C GLY A 13 4.92 -32.97 0.53
N HIS A 14 5.17 -31.98 -0.33
CA HIS A 14 6.53 -31.64 -0.73
C HIS A 14 7.30 -30.97 0.43
N PRO A 15 8.60 -31.25 0.57
CA PRO A 15 9.48 -30.51 1.47
C PRO A 15 9.54 -29.01 1.14
N LEU A 16 9.81 -28.18 2.15
CA LEU A 16 9.91 -26.72 1.99
C LEU A 16 10.94 -26.27 0.93
N PRO A 17 12.15 -26.86 0.81
CA PRO A 17 13.08 -26.48 -0.26
C PRO A 17 12.50 -26.66 -1.67
N ILE A 18 11.69 -27.71 -1.89
CA ILE A 18 10.99 -27.92 -3.17
C ILE A 18 9.94 -26.83 -3.39
N ALA A 19 9.21 -26.45 -2.33
CA ALA A 19 8.24 -25.37 -2.40
C ALA A 19 8.90 -24.03 -2.77
N ILE A 20 10.09 -23.73 -2.23
CA ILE A 20 10.88 -22.53 -2.56
C ILE A 20 11.33 -22.56 -4.03
N ALA A 21 11.89 -23.69 -4.49
CA ALA A 21 12.30 -23.85 -5.89
C ALA A 21 11.11 -23.76 -6.86
N MET A 22 9.92 -24.24 -6.47
CA MET A 22 8.69 -24.12 -7.25
C MET A 22 8.29 -22.66 -7.44
N VAL A 23 8.33 -21.85 -6.38
CA VAL A 23 8.09 -20.40 -6.48
C VAL A 23 9.07 -19.74 -7.45
N GLY A 24 10.35 -20.09 -7.37
CA GLY A 24 11.39 -19.53 -8.25
C GLY A 24 11.15 -19.81 -9.73
N ARG A 25 10.49 -20.93 -10.08
CA ARG A 25 10.18 -21.31 -11.46
C ARG A 25 8.81 -20.81 -11.95
N GLU A 26 7.82 -20.74 -11.07
CA GLU A 26 6.43 -20.43 -11.44
C GLU A 26 6.10 -18.94 -11.37
N MET A 27 6.82 -18.16 -10.55
CA MET A 27 6.54 -16.74 -10.38
C MET A 27 7.34 -15.89 -11.37
N PRO A 28 6.74 -14.81 -11.91
CA PRO A 28 7.48 -13.84 -12.71
C PRO A 28 8.50 -13.08 -11.86
N ASP A 29 9.50 -12.53 -12.54
CA ASP A 29 10.48 -11.64 -11.92
C ASP A 29 9.82 -10.35 -11.38
N PRO A 30 10.35 -9.79 -10.27
CA PRO A 30 11.58 -10.18 -9.56
C PRO A 30 11.40 -11.32 -8.53
N ILE A 31 10.18 -11.82 -8.33
CA ILE A 31 9.90 -12.84 -7.31
C ILE A 31 10.54 -14.18 -7.69
N GLY A 32 10.42 -14.58 -8.95
CA GLY A 32 11.04 -15.80 -9.48
C GLY A 32 12.55 -15.82 -9.24
N THR A 33 13.25 -14.77 -9.68
CA THR A 33 14.70 -14.60 -9.47
C THR A 33 15.11 -14.72 -7.98
N GLU A 34 14.48 -13.99 -7.07
CA GLU A 34 14.91 -14.00 -5.65
C GLU A 34 14.66 -15.35 -4.95
N PHE A 35 13.53 -15.99 -5.24
CA PHE A 35 13.25 -17.35 -4.73
C PHE A 35 14.12 -18.41 -5.41
N GLY A 36 14.49 -18.21 -6.68
CA GLY A 36 15.44 -19.04 -7.42
C GLY A 36 16.84 -18.98 -6.81
N MET A 37 17.38 -17.78 -6.58
CA MET A 37 18.65 -17.59 -5.88
C MET A 37 18.63 -18.23 -4.48
N THR A 38 17.52 -18.12 -3.76
CA THR A 38 17.37 -18.74 -2.44
C THR A 38 17.33 -20.27 -2.55
N ALA A 39 16.68 -20.83 -3.57
CA ALA A 39 16.70 -22.27 -3.83
C ALA A 39 18.11 -22.78 -4.17
N ASP A 40 18.88 -22.00 -4.91
CA ASP A 40 20.27 -22.31 -5.23
C ASP A 40 21.13 -22.29 -3.96
N GLU A 41 21.01 -21.26 -3.11
CA GLU A 41 21.70 -21.19 -1.81
C GLU A 41 21.44 -22.44 -0.96
N LEU A 42 20.17 -22.88 -0.86
CA LEU A 42 19.81 -24.13 -0.18
C LEU A 42 20.45 -25.37 -0.81
N THR A 43 20.51 -25.42 -2.14
CA THR A 43 21.11 -26.53 -2.90
C THR A 43 22.62 -26.62 -2.67
N TYR A 44 23.30 -25.49 -2.48
CA TYR A 44 24.71 -25.41 -2.11
C TYR A 44 24.97 -25.66 -0.62
N GLY A 45 23.94 -25.99 0.17
CA GLY A 45 24.07 -26.40 1.55
C GLY A 45 24.01 -25.27 2.58
N LEU A 46 23.60 -24.05 2.19
CA LEU A 46 23.24 -23.04 3.19
C LEU A 46 22.04 -23.51 4.00
N ASP A 47 22.04 -23.15 5.28
CA ASP A 47 20.88 -23.40 6.12
C ASP A 47 19.70 -22.50 5.70
N LEU A 48 18.49 -22.99 5.98
CA LEU A 48 17.25 -22.36 5.57
C LEU A 48 17.05 -20.97 6.19
N GLU A 49 17.46 -20.78 7.45
CA GLU A 49 17.28 -19.52 8.16
C GLU A 49 18.18 -18.44 7.53
N THR A 50 19.43 -18.78 7.23
CA THR A 50 20.40 -17.90 6.56
C THR A 50 19.97 -17.59 5.13
N ALA A 51 19.59 -18.59 4.33
CA ALA A 51 19.21 -18.37 2.93
C ALA A 51 17.97 -17.45 2.81
N MET A 52 16.95 -17.71 3.62
CA MET A 52 15.75 -16.87 3.70
C MET A 52 16.08 -15.47 4.24
N GLY A 53 17.00 -15.36 5.21
CA GLY A 53 17.50 -14.10 5.74
C GLY A 53 18.23 -13.25 4.68
N ASN A 54 19.08 -13.87 3.86
CA ASN A 54 19.74 -13.21 2.73
C ASN A 54 18.73 -12.64 1.74
N MET A 55 17.71 -13.42 1.38
CA MET A 55 16.63 -12.97 0.51
C MET A 55 15.87 -11.77 1.12
N ALA A 56 15.55 -11.83 2.41
CA ALA A 56 14.89 -10.71 3.09
C ALA A 56 15.76 -9.44 3.09
N ALA A 57 17.07 -9.58 3.28
CA ALA A 57 18.00 -8.45 3.23
C ALA A 57 18.13 -7.85 1.82
N ARG A 58 18.13 -8.68 0.76
CA ARG A 58 18.16 -8.21 -0.64
C ARG A 58 16.87 -7.51 -1.06
N VAL A 59 15.72 -8.08 -0.71
CA VAL A 59 14.40 -7.57 -1.15
C VAL A 59 13.93 -6.38 -0.32
N GLY A 60 14.24 -6.34 0.98
CA GLY A 60 13.91 -5.20 1.86
C GLY A 60 12.40 -5.00 2.10
N GLN A 61 11.58 -6.04 1.97
CA GLN A 61 10.13 -5.98 2.23
C GLN A 61 9.77 -6.49 3.63
N ASP A 62 9.07 -5.69 4.42
CA ASP A 62 8.62 -6.04 5.78
C ASP A 62 7.80 -7.34 5.82
N ASP A 63 6.93 -7.53 4.83
CA ASP A 63 6.08 -8.70 4.73
C ASP A 63 6.88 -9.98 4.44
N LEU A 64 8.08 -9.85 3.83
CA LEU A 64 8.98 -10.97 3.62
C LEU A 64 9.74 -11.33 4.91
N ALA A 65 10.11 -10.35 5.73
CA ALA A 65 10.69 -10.60 7.04
C ALA A 65 9.75 -11.44 7.94
N LEU A 66 8.43 -11.21 7.84
CA LEU A 66 7.42 -12.04 8.51
C LEU A 66 7.45 -13.50 8.05
N LEU A 67 7.70 -13.75 6.76
CA LEU A 67 7.85 -15.10 6.21
C LEU A 67 9.10 -15.78 6.77
N VAL A 68 10.24 -15.09 6.80
CA VAL A 68 11.48 -15.64 7.37
C VAL A 68 11.28 -16.03 8.83
N VAL A 69 10.73 -15.12 9.66
CA VAL A 69 10.47 -15.38 11.08
C VAL A 69 9.54 -16.58 11.27
N ALA A 70 8.46 -16.67 10.49
CA ALA A 70 7.53 -17.79 10.56
C ALA A 70 8.23 -19.13 10.22
N ILE A 71 9.09 -19.15 9.21
CA ILE A 71 9.85 -20.33 8.81
C ILE A 71 10.89 -20.71 9.87
N SER A 72 11.65 -19.74 10.40
CA SER A 72 12.71 -19.97 11.39
C SER A 72 12.16 -20.48 12.72
N ILE A 73 11.04 -19.93 13.20
CA ILE A 73 10.35 -20.45 14.40
C ILE A 73 9.94 -21.90 14.14
N GLN A 74 9.37 -22.15 12.97
CA GLN A 74 8.78 -23.45 12.67
C GLN A 74 9.81 -24.56 12.45
N SER A 75 10.93 -24.24 11.83
CA SER A 75 12.03 -25.18 11.65
C SER A 75 12.62 -25.65 12.98
N LYS A 76 12.45 -24.87 14.07
CA LYS A 76 12.95 -25.19 15.42
C LYS A 76 11.93 -25.97 16.25
N THR A 77 10.63 -25.74 16.06
CA THR A 77 9.56 -26.37 16.85
C THR A 77 8.88 -27.57 16.16
N GLY A 78 9.09 -27.78 14.85
CA GLY A 78 8.76 -29.03 14.15
C GLY A 78 7.26 -29.31 13.91
N GLY A 79 6.37 -28.33 14.08
CA GLY A 79 4.92 -28.53 13.85
C GLY A 79 4.48 -28.47 12.36
N ASN A 80 3.20 -28.20 12.12
CA ASN A 80 2.64 -28.11 10.77
C ASN A 80 2.95 -26.77 10.05
N LEU A 81 4.04 -26.75 9.28
CA LEU A 81 4.45 -25.59 8.46
C LEU A 81 3.38 -25.14 7.47
N SER A 82 2.61 -26.07 6.89
CA SER A 82 1.56 -25.75 5.92
C SER A 82 0.44 -24.91 6.55
N GLU A 83 0.12 -25.16 7.82
CA GLU A 83 -0.87 -24.39 8.58
C GLU A 83 -0.37 -22.98 8.88
N ILE A 84 0.88 -22.85 9.33
CA ILE A 84 1.49 -21.56 9.65
C ILE A 84 1.65 -20.69 8.41
N LEU A 85 2.13 -21.24 7.29
CA LEU A 85 2.20 -20.49 6.05
C LEU A 85 0.81 -20.13 5.52
N SER A 86 -0.20 -20.98 5.74
CA SER A 86 -1.60 -20.66 5.40
C SER A 86 -2.15 -19.51 6.25
N ASN A 87 -1.79 -19.46 7.53
CA ASN A 87 -2.14 -18.34 8.43
C ASN A 87 -1.43 -17.06 8.00
N LEU A 88 -0.13 -17.14 7.70
CA LEU A 88 0.63 -16.00 7.20
C LEU A 88 0.06 -15.49 5.87
N ALA A 89 -0.27 -16.37 4.92
CA ALA A 89 -0.89 -15.99 3.66
C ALA A 89 -2.24 -15.26 3.86
N ARG A 90 -3.02 -15.62 4.89
CA ARG A 90 -4.22 -14.87 5.29
C ARG A 90 -3.88 -13.48 5.82
N VAL A 91 -2.88 -13.37 6.70
CA VAL A 91 -2.45 -12.09 7.28
C VAL A 91 -1.93 -11.14 6.20
N LEU A 92 -1.09 -11.62 5.28
CA LEU A 92 -0.55 -10.83 4.17
C LEU A 92 -1.66 -10.32 3.24
N ARG A 93 -2.62 -11.18 2.88
CA ARG A 93 -3.79 -10.76 2.09
C ARG A 93 -4.65 -9.72 2.81
N ALA A 94 -4.84 -9.88 4.12
CA ALA A 94 -5.57 -8.91 4.93
C ALA A 94 -4.87 -7.54 4.96
N ARG A 95 -3.54 -7.51 5.13
CA ARG A 95 -2.73 -6.28 5.05
C ARG A 95 -2.85 -5.62 3.69
N PHE A 96 -2.74 -6.38 2.61
CA PHE A 96 -2.87 -5.85 1.26
C PHE A 96 -4.27 -5.28 0.98
N LYS A 97 -5.32 -6.00 1.39
CA LYS A 97 -6.71 -5.53 1.29
C LYS A 97 -6.92 -4.24 2.09
N MET A 98 -6.33 -4.14 3.28
CA MET A 98 -6.39 -2.94 4.11
C MET A 98 -5.71 -1.75 3.41
N ARG A 99 -4.48 -1.93 2.89
CA ARG A 99 -3.77 -0.88 2.13
C ARG A 99 -4.58 -0.40 0.91
N ARG A 100 -5.18 -1.33 0.15
CA ARG A 100 -6.06 -1.00 -0.98
C ARG A 100 -7.31 -0.25 -0.53
N ARG A 101 -7.93 -0.65 0.58
CA ARG A 101 -9.10 0.02 1.14
C ARG A 101 -8.77 1.44 1.59
N ILE A 102 -7.64 1.63 2.26
CA ILE A 102 -7.14 2.97 2.62
C ILE A 102 -7.01 3.83 1.37
N LYS A 103 -6.32 3.33 0.33
CA LYS A 103 -6.15 4.07 -0.94
C LYS A 103 -7.50 4.44 -1.58
N ALA A 104 -8.48 3.52 -1.57
CA ALA A 104 -9.80 3.76 -2.15
C ALA A 104 -10.60 4.82 -1.36
N VAL A 105 -10.70 4.65 -0.03
CA VAL A 105 -11.43 5.58 0.85
C VAL A 105 -10.78 6.96 0.85
N SER A 106 -9.44 7.03 0.83
CA SER A 106 -8.73 8.30 0.70
C SER A 106 -8.96 8.97 -0.65
N ALA A 107 -9.13 8.21 -1.74
CA ALA A 107 -9.45 8.77 -3.06
C ALA A 107 -10.85 9.40 -3.09
N GLU A 108 -11.84 8.74 -2.49
CA GLU A 108 -13.19 9.30 -2.34
C GLU A 108 -13.18 10.61 -1.53
N GLY A 109 -12.50 10.62 -0.38
CA GLY A 109 -12.35 11.83 0.43
C GLY A 109 -11.65 12.98 -0.31
N ARG A 110 -10.62 12.67 -1.12
CA ARG A 110 -9.92 13.67 -1.95
C ARG A 110 -10.83 14.23 -3.05
N PHE A 111 -11.57 13.38 -3.73
CA PHE A 111 -12.47 13.82 -4.79
C PHE A 111 -13.58 14.73 -4.26
N SER A 112 -14.19 14.35 -3.14
CA SER A 112 -15.19 15.18 -2.45
C SER A 112 -14.61 16.51 -1.96
N ALA A 113 -13.40 16.52 -1.39
CA ALA A 113 -12.74 17.76 -0.95
C ALA A 113 -12.38 18.69 -2.12
N LEU A 114 -11.89 18.14 -3.24
CA LEU A 114 -11.61 18.92 -4.45
C LEU A 114 -12.91 19.50 -5.04
N GLY A 115 -13.98 18.70 -5.11
CA GLY A 115 -15.29 19.17 -5.56
C GLY A 115 -15.83 20.32 -4.71
N LEU A 116 -15.84 20.16 -3.38
CA LEU A 116 -16.30 21.19 -2.46
C LEU A 116 -15.43 22.45 -2.51
N SER A 117 -14.11 22.29 -2.67
CA SER A 117 -13.18 23.41 -2.82
C SER A 117 -13.34 24.14 -4.14
N ALA A 118 -13.76 23.45 -5.21
CA ALA A 118 -13.98 24.05 -6.53
C ALA A 118 -15.32 24.80 -6.63
N LEU A 119 -16.33 24.44 -5.83
CA LEU A 119 -17.67 25.04 -5.88
C LEU A 119 -17.68 26.58 -5.83
N PRO A 120 -16.99 27.26 -4.89
CA PRO A 120 -16.97 28.71 -4.84
C PRO A 120 -16.42 29.35 -6.12
N PHE A 121 -15.41 28.73 -6.74
CA PHE A 121 -14.81 29.22 -7.98
C PHE A 121 -15.72 28.98 -9.19
N ILE A 122 -16.40 27.83 -9.25
CA ILE A 122 -17.37 27.53 -10.30
C ILE A 122 -18.55 28.51 -10.22
N VAL A 123 -19.09 28.75 -9.03
CA VAL A 123 -20.19 29.71 -8.82
C VAL A 123 -19.73 31.13 -9.18
N PHE A 124 -18.54 31.55 -8.73
CA PHE A 124 -17.99 32.85 -9.06
C PHE A 124 -17.81 33.05 -10.57
N ALA A 125 -17.19 32.08 -11.26
CA ALA A 125 -17.02 32.12 -12.71
C ALA A 125 -18.38 32.11 -13.43
N GLY A 126 -19.30 31.26 -13.01
CA GLY A 126 -20.66 31.17 -13.58
C GLY A 126 -21.43 32.49 -13.47
N LEU A 127 -21.37 33.17 -12.31
CA LEU A 127 -21.97 34.48 -12.12
C LEU A 127 -21.30 35.55 -12.98
N MET A 128 -19.97 35.51 -13.13
CA MET A 128 -19.25 36.45 -14.00
C MET A 128 -19.64 36.31 -15.48
N PHE A 129 -19.92 35.08 -15.94
CA PHE A 129 -20.41 34.83 -17.31
C PHE A 129 -21.90 35.20 -17.49
N ALA A 130 -22.75 34.88 -16.51
CA ALA A 130 -24.19 35.12 -16.60
C ALA A 130 -24.56 36.60 -16.38
N SER A 131 -23.86 37.28 -15.47
CA SER A 131 -24.09 38.67 -15.09
C SER A 131 -22.77 39.39 -14.77
N PRO A 132 -22.06 39.90 -15.80
CA PRO A 132 -20.73 40.50 -15.65
C PRO A 132 -20.65 41.67 -14.65
N ASN A 133 -21.76 42.37 -14.42
CA ASN A 133 -21.83 43.49 -13.48
C ASN A 133 -22.27 43.11 -12.05
N PHE A 134 -22.49 41.81 -11.76
CA PHE A 134 -22.99 41.36 -10.45
C PHE A 134 -22.11 41.80 -9.27
N TYR A 135 -20.78 41.81 -9.44
CA TYR A 135 -19.83 42.20 -8.41
C TYR A 135 -19.32 43.65 -8.53
N GLY A 136 -19.73 44.40 -9.56
CA GLY A 136 -19.10 45.69 -9.92
C GLY A 136 -19.15 46.76 -8.83
N GLU A 137 -20.26 46.84 -8.09
CA GLU A 137 -20.47 47.86 -7.04
C GLU A 137 -19.71 47.55 -5.75
N ILE A 138 -19.48 46.27 -5.45
CA ILE A 138 -18.88 45.82 -4.18
C ILE A 138 -17.40 45.40 -4.31
N TRP A 139 -16.86 45.36 -5.53
CA TRP A 139 -15.49 44.89 -5.78
C TRP A 139 -14.41 45.75 -5.13
N ASN A 140 -14.66 47.05 -5.03
CA ASN A 140 -13.71 48.01 -4.45
C ASN A 140 -13.86 48.18 -2.93
N GLU A 141 -14.86 47.55 -2.31
CA GLU A 141 -15.06 47.62 -0.86
C GLU A 141 -13.96 46.84 -0.10
N PRO A 142 -13.26 47.46 0.87
CA PRO A 142 -12.19 46.80 1.63
C PRO A 142 -12.66 45.53 2.34
N MET A 143 -13.91 45.51 2.80
CA MET A 143 -14.50 44.38 3.52
C MET A 143 -14.65 43.14 2.63
N VAL A 144 -14.97 43.32 1.34
CA VAL A 144 -15.10 42.24 0.36
C VAL A 144 -13.74 41.61 0.06
N ARG A 145 -12.70 42.43 -0.08
CA ARG A 145 -11.32 41.95 -0.31
C ARG A 145 -10.80 41.13 0.87
N GLN A 146 -11.06 41.58 2.10
CA GLN A 146 -10.69 40.84 3.32
C GLN A 146 -11.47 39.54 3.45
N GLY A 147 -12.78 39.55 3.17
CA GLY A 147 -13.63 38.36 3.19
C GLY A 147 -13.19 37.29 2.17
N LEU A 148 -12.85 37.70 0.94
CA LEU A 148 -12.29 36.80 -0.08
C LEU A 148 -10.95 36.19 0.35
N GLY A 149 -10.07 37.02 0.92
CA GLY A 149 -8.78 36.54 1.45
C GLY A 149 -8.96 35.51 2.57
N LEU A 150 -9.90 35.74 3.49
CA LEU A 150 -10.23 34.80 4.56
C LEU A 150 -10.84 33.50 4.02
N ALA A 151 -11.76 33.59 3.06
CA ALA A 151 -12.37 32.42 2.42
C ALA A 151 -11.33 31.55 1.70
N LEU A 152 -10.43 32.17 0.92
CA LEU A 152 -9.32 31.47 0.27
C LEU A 152 -8.36 30.85 1.29
N GLY A 153 -8.07 31.56 2.39
CA GLY A 153 -7.28 31.04 3.50
C GLY A 153 -7.89 29.78 4.11
N LEU A 154 -9.19 29.80 4.42
CA LEU A 154 -9.92 28.65 4.97
C LEU A 154 -9.94 27.45 4.02
N ILE A 155 -10.18 27.66 2.72
CA ILE A 155 -10.12 26.60 1.70
C ILE A 155 -8.72 25.99 1.62
N THR A 156 -7.68 26.84 1.66
CA THR A 156 -6.29 26.38 1.59
C THR A 156 -5.91 25.56 2.83
N VAL A 157 -6.27 26.03 4.03
CA VAL A 157 -6.06 25.30 5.29
C VAL A 157 -6.81 23.97 5.29
N GLY A 158 -8.08 23.96 4.85
CA GLY A 158 -8.88 22.74 4.74
C GLY A 158 -8.24 21.69 3.81
N ASN A 159 -7.77 22.12 2.63
CA ASN A 159 -7.05 21.26 1.70
C ASN A 159 -5.72 20.75 2.29
N LEU A 160 -5.00 21.60 3.04
CA LEU A 160 -3.75 21.21 3.70
C LEU A 160 -3.96 20.13 4.77
N ILE A 161 -5.02 20.27 5.59
CA ILE A 161 -5.39 19.27 6.59
C ILE A 161 -5.74 17.94 5.90
N MET A 162 -6.54 17.99 4.84
CA MET A 162 -6.87 16.81 4.04
C MET A 162 -5.64 16.14 3.44
N PHE A 163 -4.71 16.94 2.89
CA PHE A 163 -3.45 16.42 2.36
C PHE A 163 -2.63 15.72 3.44
N ARG A 164 -2.52 16.32 4.63
CA ARG A 164 -1.82 15.72 5.79
C ARG A 164 -2.48 14.44 6.28
N MET A 165 -3.81 14.39 6.40
CA MET A 165 -4.53 13.19 6.85
C MET A 165 -4.32 12.00 5.92
N VAL A 166 -4.22 12.22 4.61
CA VAL A 166 -4.01 11.14 3.66
C VAL A 166 -2.54 10.71 3.58
N ASN A 167 -1.60 11.62 3.82
CA ASN A 167 -0.17 11.27 3.77
C ASN A 167 0.34 10.62 5.06
N PHE A 168 -0.43 10.67 6.16
CA PHE A 168 -0.09 9.97 7.40
C PHE A 168 -0.34 8.46 7.22
N ARG A 169 0.74 7.68 7.10
CA ARG A 169 0.78 6.21 7.00
C ARG A 169 0.40 5.60 5.64
N ILE A 170 1.10 6.03 4.60
CA ILE A 170 1.77 5.02 3.75
C ILE A 170 3.13 4.73 4.37
#